data_AF-A0A7C3Z931-F1
#
_entry.id   AF-A0A7C3Z931-F1
#
_cell.length_a   1.000
_cell.length_b   1.000
_cell.length_c   1.000
_cell.angle_alpha   90.00
_cell.angle_beta   90.00
_cell.angle_gamma   90.00
#
_symmetry.space_group_name_H-M   'P 1'
#
loop_
_entity.id
_entity.type
_entity.pdbx_description
1 polymer ?
#
loop_
_entity_poly.entity_id
_entity_poly.type
_entity_poly.pdbx_seq_one_letter_code
_entity_poly.pdbx_strand_id
1 'polypeptide(L)' 'DISAVTDILYNDGMVKKIRETVGFEKILFGSDYPVVDGRDILAEVENVKKSILKDHEKEQVLGLNALEILG' A
#
# COMPACT_ATOMS: atom_id res chain seq x y z
N ASP A 1 2.87 -4.26 -5.88
CA ASP A 1 1.55 -3.67 -5.62
C ASP A 1 0.95 -4.30 -4.37
N ILE A 2 -0.01 -3.63 -3.73
CA ILE A 2 -0.68 -4.13 -2.51
C ILE A 2 -2.15 -4.53 -2.73
N SER A 3 -2.54 -4.74 -3.99
CA SER A 3 -3.87 -5.19 -4.40
C SER A 3 -4.35 -6.40 -3.60
N ALA A 4 -5.51 -6.27 -2.94
CA ALA A 4 -6.18 -7.32 -2.18
C ALA A 4 -5.37 -7.95 -1.02
N VAL A 5 -4.19 -7.40 -0.67
CA VAL A 5 -3.35 -7.92 0.43
C VAL A 5 -2.86 -6.80 1.36
N THR A 6 -3.75 -5.84 1.62
CA THR A 6 -3.52 -4.68 2.49
C THR A 6 -3.20 -5.09 3.94
N ASP A 7 -3.59 -6.29 4.35
CA ASP A 7 -3.28 -6.88 5.66
C ASP A 7 -1.78 -7.06 5.92
N ILE A 8 -0.96 -7.18 4.86
CA ILE A 8 0.52 -7.22 4.99
C ILE A 8 1.04 -5.95 5.66
N LEU A 9 0.35 -4.82 5.46
CA LEU A 9 0.73 -3.53 6.04
C LEU A 9 0.45 -3.44 7.54
N TYR A 10 -0.17 -4.45 8.15
CA TYR A 10 -0.40 -4.55 9.60
C TYR A 10 0.55 -5.54 10.27
N ASN A 11 1.39 -6.25 9.50
CA ASN A 11 2.35 -7.21 10.01
C ASN A 11 3.75 -6.58 10.07
N ASP A 12 4.23 -6.30 11.29
CA ASP A 12 5.55 -5.70 11.52
C ASP A 12 6.70 -6.45 10.84
N GLY A 13 6.66 -7.79 10.86
CA GLY A 13 7.70 -8.62 10.26
C GLY A 13 7.75 -8.47 8.74
N MET A 14 6.59 -8.41 8.09
CA MET A 14 6.51 -8.20 6.65
C MET A 14 6.88 -6.79 6.25
N VAL A 15 6.39 -5.77 6.97
CA VAL A 15 6.74 -4.37 6.73
C VAL A 15 8.24 -4.16 6.87
N LYS A 16 8.86 -4.74 7.91
CA LYS A 16 10.31 -4.71 8.09
C LYS A 16 11.03 -5.35 6.91
N LYS A 17 10.59 -6.55 6.49
CA LYS A 17 11.19 -7.26 5.36
C LYS A 17 11.11 -6.46 4.06
N ILE A 18 9.96 -5.86 3.76
CA ILE A 18 9.79 -4.99 2.58
C ILE A 18 10.78 -3.82 2.64
N ARG A 19 10.85 -3.14 3.79
CA ARG A 19 11.76 -2.00 3.99
C ARG A 19 13.23 -2.38 3.79
N GLU A 20 13.65 -3.54 4.27
CA GLU A 20 15.05 -4.00 4.20
C GLU A 20 15.43 -4.58 2.83
N THR A 21 14.47 -5.12 2.06
CA THR A 21 14.76 -5.88 0.83
C THR A 21 14.35 -5.18 -0.46
N VAL A 22 13.21 -4.49 -0.47
CA VAL A 22 12.62 -3.90 -1.67
C VAL A 22 12.67 -2.37 -1.60
N GLY A 23 12.35 -1.81 -0.44
CA GLY A 23 12.11 -0.39 -0.23
C GLY A 23 10.68 0.02 -0.59
N PHE A 24 10.07 0.91 0.20
CA PHE A 24 8.68 1.35 -0.01
C PHE A 24 8.52 2.28 -1.22
N GLU A 25 9.60 2.87 -1.72
CA GLU A 25 9.62 3.68 -2.94
C GLU A 25 9.27 2.87 -4.21
N LYS A 26 9.31 1.53 -4.14
CA LYS A 26 8.96 0.64 -5.26
C LYS A 26 7.58 0.01 -5.13
N ILE A 27 6.82 0.35 -4.08
CA ILE A 27 5.52 -0.27 -3.79
C ILE A 27 4.39 0.65 -4.26
N LEU A 28 3.45 0.10 -5.02
CA LEU A 28 2.29 0.82 -5.55
C LEU A 28 1.00 0.41 -4.85
N PHE A 29 0.10 1.37 -4.62
CA PHE A 29 -1.28 1.11 -4.24
C PHE A 29 -2.05 0.45 -5.39
N GLY A 30 -2.80 -0.58 -5.05
CA GLY A 30 -3.83 -1.16 -5.91
C GLY A 30 -5.01 -1.55 -5.03
N SER A 31 -6.23 -1.17 -5.42
CA SER A 31 -7.44 -1.52 -4.67
C SER A 31 -8.04 -2.87 -5.09
N ASP A 32 -7.69 -3.34 -6.29
CA ASP A 32 -8.33 -4.48 -6.94
C ASP A 32 -9.87 -4.34 -7.05
N TYR A 33 -10.35 -3.09 -7.09
CA TYR A 33 -11.77 -2.80 -7.31
C TYR A 33 -12.13 -2.98 -8.80
N PRO A 34 -13.30 -3.57 -9.13
CA PRO A 34 -14.35 -4.08 -8.23
C PRO A 34 -14.24 -5.58 -7.91
N VAL A 35 -13.08 -6.19 -8.14
CA VAL A 35 -12.89 -7.66 -8.06
C VAL A 35 -12.99 -8.15 -6.62
N VAL A 36 -12.54 -7.36 -5.64
CA VAL A 36 -12.66 -7.69 -4.21
C VAL A 36 -14.07 -7.39 -3.72
N ASP A 37 -14.88 -8.44 -3.62
CA ASP A 37 -16.30 -8.34 -3.24
C ASP A 37 -16.46 -7.67 -1.86
N GLY A 38 -17.42 -6.75 -1.78
CA GLY A 38 -17.73 -6.00 -0.56
C GLY A 38 -16.71 -4.93 -0.14
N ARG A 39 -15.68 -4.61 -0.95
CA ARG A 39 -14.72 -3.54 -0.65
C ARG A 39 -14.64 -2.51 -1.78
N ASP A 40 -14.78 -1.23 -1.40
CA ASP A 40 -14.59 -0.11 -2.31
C ASP A 40 -13.17 0.46 -2.22
N ILE A 41 -12.83 1.33 -3.17
CA ILE A 41 -11.50 1.96 -3.21
C ILE A 41 -11.22 2.77 -1.94
N LEU A 42 -12.24 3.41 -1.35
CA LEU A 42 -12.10 4.23 -0.15
C LEU A 42 -11.71 3.38 1.06
N ALA A 43 -12.32 2.21 1.23
CA ALA A 43 -11.99 1.26 2.27
C ALA A 43 -10.51 0.82 2.16
N GLU A 44 -10.03 0.53 0.96
CA GLU A 44 -8.62 0.15 0.76
C GLU A 44 -7.64 1.30 1.01
N VAL A 45 -7.99 2.53 0.63
CA VAL A 45 -7.20 3.72 0.98
C VAL A 45 -7.14 3.89 2.51
N GLU A 46 -8.26 3.74 3.20
CA GLU A 46 -8.31 3.84 4.67
C GLU A 46 -7.50 2.73 5.35
N ASN A 47 -7.46 1.52 4.78
CA ASN A 47 -6.62 0.44 5.27
C ASN A 47 -5.13 0.81 5.22
N VAL A 48 -4.67 1.47 4.15
CA VAL A 48 -3.27 1.96 4.08
C VAL A 48 -3.03 3.07 5.10
N LYS A 49 -3.97 4.01 5.27
CA LYS A 49 -3.80 5.11 6.24
C LYS A 49 -3.73 4.62 7.69
N LYS A 50 -4.49 3.59 8.04
CA LYS A 50 -4.53 2.98 9.38
C LYS A 50 -3.41 1.97 9.64
N SER A 51 -2.62 1.64 8.62
CA SER A 51 -1.50 0.70 8.75
C SER A 51 -0.35 1.23 9.64
N ILE A 52 0.57 0.32 9.97
CA ILE A 52 1.79 0.61 10.76
C ILE A 52 2.91 1.27 9.94
N LEU A 53 2.66 1.60 8.67
CA LEU A 53 3.62 2.33 7.85
C LEU A 53 3.91 3.72 8.43
N LYS A 54 5.11 4.23 8.17
CA LYS A 54 5.44 5.63 8.45
C LYS A 54 4.67 6.54 7.50
N ASP A 55 4.45 7.80 7.88
CA ASP A 55 3.64 8.74 7.08
C ASP A 55 4.17 8.91 5.66
N HIS A 56 5.49 9.06 5.48
CA HIS A 56 6.09 9.13 4.14
C HIS A 56 5.92 7.84 3.32
N GLU A 57 5.92 6.67 3.96
CA GLU A 57 5.71 5.38 3.27
C GLU A 57 4.26 5.27 2.80
N LYS A 58 3.29 5.82 3.57
CA LYS A 58 1.89 5.89 3.16
C LYS A 58 1.71 6.80 1.95
N GLU A 59 2.33 7.97 1.95
CA GLU A 59 2.29 8.91 0.82
C GLU A 59 2.90 8.30 -0.45
N GLN A 60 4.04 7.62 -0.30
CA GLN A 60 4.70 6.86 -1.36
C GLN A 60 3.75 5.85 -2.00
N VAL A 61 3.19 4.96 -1.18
CA VAL A 61 2.31 3.88 -1.64
C VAL A 61 1.04 4.44 -2.27
N LEU A 62 0.39 5.42 -1.64
CA LEU A 62 -0.91 5.95 -2.08
C LEU A 62 -0.82 6.81 -3.35
N GLY A 63 0.36 7.33 -3.72
CA GLY A 63 0.41 8.16 -4.92
C GLY A 63 1.79 8.57 -5.42
N LEU A 64 2.77 8.88 -4.55
CA LEU A 64 4.02 9.48 -5.05
C LEU A 64 4.79 8.52 -5.96
N ASN A 65 4.83 7.23 -5.61
CA ASN A 65 5.51 6.23 -6.43
C ASN A 65 4.82 6.01 -7.78
N ALA A 66 3.48 6.03 -7.80
CA ALA A 66 2.71 5.89 -9.03
C ALA A 66 2.90 7.11 -9.95
N LEU A 67 2.94 8.31 -9.36
CA LEU A 67 3.19 9.55 -10.08
C LEU A 67 4.59 9.57 -10.71
N GLU A 68 5.61 9.06 -10.02
CA GLU A 68 6.97 8.97 -10.56
C GLU A 68 7.03 8.06 -11.81
N ILE A 69 6.23 6.99 -11.85
CA ILE A 69 6.24 6.00 -12.94
C ILE A 69 5.32 6.41 -14.10
N LEU A 70 4.19 7.04 -13.80
CA LEU A 70 3.09 7.28 -14.75
C LEU A 70 2.91 8.77 -15.13
N GLY A 71 3.60 9.68 -14.45
CA GLY A 71 3.54 11.13 -14.65
C GLY A 71 4.47 11.66 -15.74
#